data_AF-A0A2T4RZX0-F1
#
_entry.id   AF-A0A2T4RZX0-F1
#
_cell.length_a   1.000
_cell.length_b   1.000
_cell.length_c   1.000
_cell.angle_alpha   90.00
_cell.angle_beta   90.00
_cell.angle_gamma   90.00
#
_symmetry.space_group_name_H-M   'P 1'
#
loop_
_entity.id
_entity.type
_entity.pdbx_description
1 polymer ?
#
loop_
_entity_poly.entity_id
_entity_poly.type
_entity_poly.pdbx_seq_one_letter_code
_entity_poly.pdbx_strand_id
1 'polypeptide(L)' 'LQEAGKIATEEMYNIFNMGIGFTLVVDEADADKTLDILKGQNVEAFKIGKIVEGKEEPIELTGVKA' A
#
# COMPACT_ATOMS: atom_id res chain seq x y z
N LEU A 1 -0.88 -18.69 3.11
CA LEU A 1 -1.19 -18.24 4.50
C LEU A 1 -2.69 -18.02 4.67
N GLN A 2 -3.29 -17.11 3.90
CA GLN A 2 -4.73 -16.82 3.98
C GLN A 2 -5.63 -18.04 3.81
N GLU A 3 -5.50 -18.80 2.71
CA GLU A 3 -6.32 -19.99 2.45
C GLU A 3 -6.13 -21.09 3.50
N ALA A 4 -4.87 -21.34 3.87
CA ALA A 4 -4.52 -22.34 4.87
C ALA A 4 -5.04 -21.97 6.27
N GLY A 5 -5.08 -20.68 6.60
CA GLY A 5 -5.58 -20.16 7.88
C GLY A 5 -7.07 -19.81 7.89
N LYS A 6 -7.74 -19.83 6.73
CA LYS A 6 -9.13 -19.38 6.55
C LYS A 6 -9.37 -17.98 7.13
N ILE A 7 -8.42 -17.07 6.93
CA ILE A 7 -8.46 -15.71 7.46
C ILE A 7 -9.22 -14.82 6.47
N ALA A 8 -10.14 -13.99 6.99
CA ALA A 8 -10.86 -13.03 6.17
C ALA A 8 -9.89 -12.03 5.52
N THR A 9 -10.18 -11.57 4.31
CA THR A 9 -9.27 -10.68 3.58
C THR A 9 -9.03 -9.37 4.33
N GLU A 10 -10.04 -8.79 4.96
CA GLU A 10 -9.89 -7.59 5.81
C GLU A 10 -8.92 -7.82 6.98
N GLU A 11 -9.00 -8.99 7.61
CA GLU A 11 -8.13 -9.37 8.72
C GLU A 11 -6.69 -9.61 8.26
N MET A 12 -6.48 -10.05 7.02
CA MET A 12 -5.14 -10.14 6.43
C MET A 12 -4.45 -8.78 6.31
N TYR A 13 -5.15 -7.72 5.89
CA TYR A 13 -4.59 -6.37 5.78
C TYR A 13 -4.30 -5.72 7.14
N ASN A 14 -5.02 -6.12 8.18
CA ASN A 14 -4.77 -5.62 9.54
C ASN A 14 -3.57 -6.31 10.23
N ILE A 15 -3.24 -7.55 9.84
CA ILE A 15 -2.21 -8.36 10.53
C ILE A 15 -0.92 -8.47 9.72
N PHE A 16 -1.02 -8.49 8.38
CA PHE A 16 0.11 -8.71 7.49
C PHE A 16 0.35 -7.48 6.62
N ASN A 17 1.63 -7.28 6.27
CA ASN A 17 2.05 -6.16 5.43
C ASN A 17 1.61 -6.26 3.96
N MET A 18 1.05 -7.40 3.55
CA MET A 18 0.60 -7.68 2.18
C MET A 18 1.64 -7.36 1.10
N GLY A 19 2.92 -7.54 1.42
CA GLY A 19 4.05 -7.27 0.51
C GLY A 19 4.61 -5.85 0.57
N ILE A 20 4.02 -4.94 1.34
CA ILE A 20 4.50 -3.57 1.52
C ILE A 20 5.11 -3.39 2.92
N GLY A 21 6.44 -3.48 3.02
CA GLY A 21 7.14 -3.34 4.30
C GLY A 21 7.35 -1.89 4.75
N PHE A 22 7.29 -0.93 3.82
CA PHE A 22 7.55 0.48 4.09
C PHE A 22 6.75 1.38 3.13
N THR A 23 6.27 2.51 3.63
CA THR A 23 5.47 3.47 2.87
C THR A 23 6.11 4.84 2.92
N LEU A 24 6.26 5.46 1.75
CA LEU A 24 6.71 6.83 1.59
C LEU A 24 5.52 7.70 1.17
N VAL A 25 5.38 8.86 1.83
CA VAL A 25 4.42 9.90 1.45
C VAL A 25 5.23 11.05 0.86
N VAL A 26 4.95 11.39 -0.39
CA VAL A 26 5.64 12.43 -1.15
C VAL A 26 4.62 13.30 -1.87
N ASP A 27 5.03 14.49 -2.29
CA ASP A 27 4.24 15.30 -3.21
C ASP A 27 3.97 14.54 -4.51
N GLU A 28 2.77 14.74 -5.08
CA GLU A 28 2.35 14.01 -6.30
C GLU A 28 3.31 14.26 -7.47
N ALA A 29 3.87 15.47 -7.55
CA ALA A 29 4.85 15.85 -8.57
C ALA A 29 6.19 15.09 -8.44
N ASP A 30 6.51 14.55 -7.26
CA ASP A 30 7.74 13.82 -6.99
C ASP A 30 7.56 12.30 -7.00
N ALA A 31 6.35 11.79 -7.23
CA ALA A 31 6.05 10.36 -7.15
C ALA A 31 6.88 9.52 -8.14
N ASP A 32 6.90 9.91 -9.42
CA ASP A 32 7.61 9.16 -10.47
C ASP A 32 9.12 9.23 -10.28
N LYS A 33 9.63 10.42 -9.94
CA LYS A 33 11.06 10.63 -9.60
C LYS A 33 11.48 9.76 -8.41
N THR A 34 10.63 9.66 -7.40
CA THR A 34 10.89 8.82 -6.22
C THR A 34 10.99 7.34 -6.62
N LEU A 35 10.09 6.84 -7.47
CA LEU A 35 10.14 5.48 -7.97
C LEU A 35 11.42 5.21 -8.78
N ASP A 36 11.84 6.14 -9.64
CA ASP A 36 13.08 6.02 -10.41
C ASP A 36 14.33 5.95 -9.52
N ILE A 37 14.38 6.78 -8.46
CA ILE A 37 15.47 6.75 -7.48
C ILE A 37 15.54 5.38 -6.78
N LEU A 38 14.40 4.85 -6.32
CA LEU A 38 14.33 3.56 -5.64
C LEU A 38 14.73 2.42 -6.56
N LYS A 39 14.25 2.43 -7.81
CA LYS A 39 14.64 1.47 -8.84
C LYS A 39 16.15 1.51 -9.10
N GLY A 40 16.76 2.68 -9.14
CA GLY A 40 18.22 2.86 -9.26
C GLY A 40 19.01 2.27 -8.08
N GLN A 41 18.37 2.09 -6.93
CA GLN A 41 18.94 1.45 -5.74
C GLN A 41 18.57 -0.04 -5.62
N ASN A 42 17.99 -0.64 -6.66
CA ASN A 42 17.44 -2.01 -6.65
C ASN A 42 16.37 -2.24 -5.57
N VAL A 43 15.61 -1.20 -5.24
CA VAL A 43 14.43 -1.29 -4.36
C VAL A 43 13.18 -1.32 -5.22
N GLU A 44 12.40 -2.39 -5.11
CA GLU A 44 11.10 -2.51 -5.76
C GLU A 44 10.06 -1.67 -4.99
N ALA A 45 9.39 -0.77 -5.70
CA ALA A 45 8.43 0.16 -5.13
C ALA A 45 7.27 0.41 -6.08
N PHE A 46 6.09 0.72 -5.51
CA PHE A 46 4.85 0.90 -6.25
C PHE A 46 4.09 2.12 -5.74
N LYS A 47 3.35 2.80 -6.61
CA LYS A 47 2.35 3.79 -6.20
C LYS A 47 1.11 3.03 -5.70
N ILE A 48 0.92 3.01 -4.38
CA ILE A 48 -0.13 2.21 -3.72
C ILE A 48 -1.36 3.00 -3.24
N GLY A 49 -1.36 4.32 -3.38
CA GLY A 49 -2.48 5.14 -2.94
C GLY A 49 -2.27 6.64 -3.13
N LYS A 50 -3.14 7.43 -2.50
CA LYS A 50 -3.08 8.89 -2.43
C LYS A 50 -3.71 9.39 -1.13
N ILE A 51 -3.25 10.52 -0.63
CA ILE A 51 -3.91 11.23 0.47
C ILE A 51 -5.03 12.08 -0.12
N VAL A 52 -6.20 12.05 0.51
CA VAL A 52 -7.38 12.84 0.13
C VAL A 52 -7.88 13.59 1.35
N GLU A 53 -8.68 14.64 1.14
CA GLU A 53 -9.37 15.32 2.22
C GLU A 53 -10.27 14.32 2.98
N GLY A 54 -10.23 14.39 4.31
CA GLY A 54 -10.76 13.35 5.18
C GLY A 54 -12.28 13.14 5.04
N LYS A 55 -12.68 11.87 5.07
CA LYS A 55 -14.06 11.44 5.36
C LYS A 55 -14.11 10.89 6.80
N GLU A 56 -15.25 10.40 7.25
CA GLU A 56 -15.40 9.78 8.58
C GLU A 56 -14.45 8.59 8.79
N GLU A 57 -14.09 7.87 7.73
CA GLU A 57 -13.16 6.73 7.76
C GLU A 57 -11.72 7.16 7.39
N PRO A 58 -10.70 6.80 8.20
CA PRO A 58 -9.32 7.25 8.02
C PRO A 58 -8.56 6.52 6.89
N ILE A 59 -9.02 5.33 6.48
CA ILE A 59 -8.36 4.51 5.45
C ILE A 59 -9.43 3.83 4.59
N GLU A 60 -9.30 3.94 3.26
CA GLU A 60 -10.15 3.24 2.30
C GLU A 60 -9.28 2.29 1.45
N LEU A 61 -9.49 0.97 1.60
CA LEU A 61 -8.80 -0.05 0.80
C LEU A 61 -9.63 -0.39 -0.44
N THR A 62 -9.10 -0.12 -1.62
CA THR A 62 -9.76 -0.41 -2.90
C THR A 62 -9.17 -1.64 -3.59
N GLY A 63 -9.99 -2.38 -4.36
CA GLY A 63 -9.52 -3.53 -5.13
C GLY A 63 -9.37 -4.82 -4.34
N VAL A 64 -9.69 -4.78 -3.04
CA VAL A 64 -9.76 -5.95 -2.17
C VAL A 64 -11.18 -6.52 -2.27
N LYS A 65 -11.36 -7.59 -3.05
CA LYS A 65 -12.61 -8.36 -3.00
C LYS A 65 -12.46 -9.49 -1.98
N ALA A 66 -13.46 -9.61 -1.11
CA ALA A 66 -13.67 -10.78 -0.27
C ALA A 66 -13.96 -12.03 -1.12
#